data_AF-A0A3T0I5H2-F1
#
_entry.id   AF-A0A3T0I5H2-F1
#
_cell.length_a   1.000
_cell.length_b   1.000
_cell.length_c   1.000
_cell.angle_alpha   90.00
_cell.angle_beta   90.00
_cell.angle_gamma   90.00
#
_symmetry.space_group_name_H-M   'P 1'
#
loop_
_entity.id
_entity.type
_entity.pdbx_description
1 polymer ?
#
loop_
_entity_poly.entity_id
_entity_poly.type
_entity_poly.pdbx_seq_one_letter_code
_entity_poly.pdbx_strand_id
1 'polypeptide(L)'
;MDFDQEQHDGLSEENKVDISPDDRFEMGEWVKIKKIDHESQQNMEPEDYFYLKGFENKIGLIREQKKNRSGIFSYRVDFDDKNFGYFYGKDLVLMN
;
A
#
# COMPACT_ATOMS: atom_id res chain seq x y z
N MET A 1 18.07 7.38 -47.43
CA MET A 1 16.74 7.65 -46.83
C MET A 1 16.77 6.95 -45.50
N ASP A 2 17.33 7.68 -44.55
CA ASP A 2 17.52 7.30 -43.17
C ASP A 2 16.17 7.39 -42.45
N PHE A 3 15.71 6.26 -41.91
CA PHE A 3 14.57 6.21 -41.00
C PHE A 3 15.12 6.13 -39.58
N ASP A 4 15.55 7.29 -39.08
CA ASP A 4 15.62 7.52 -37.65
C ASP A 4 14.19 7.81 -37.17
N GLN A 5 13.66 6.94 -36.31
CA GLN A 5 12.44 7.24 -35.58
C GLN A 5 12.69 7.03 -34.08
N GLU A 6 13.26 8.09 -33.52
CA GLU A 6 13.01 8.67 -32.20
C GLU A 6 12.45 7.72 -31.13
N GLN A 7 13.35 7.20 -30.29
CA GLN A 7 13.02 6.66 -28.98
C GLN A 7 12.61 7.84 -28.08
N HIS A 8 11.36 7.85 -27.66
CA HIS A 8 10.82 8.84 -26.75
C HIS A 8 11.17 8.48 -25.29
N ASP A 9 11.70 9.48 -24.60
CA ASP A 9 12.12 9.50 -23.21
C ASP A 9 11.06 9.02 -22.20
N GLY A 10 11.56 8.27 -21.22
CA GLY A 10 11.53 8.69 -19.81
C GLY A 10 10.19 8.72 -19.10
N LEU A 11 9.88 7.63 -18.38
CA LEU A 11 9.38 7.72 -17.00
C LEU A 11 10.01 6.59 -16.20
N SER A 12 10.88 6.95 -15.26
CA SER A 12 11.36 6.08 -14.19
C SER A 12 10.14 5.64 -13.37
N GLU A 13 9.65 4.43 -13.63
CA GLU A 13 8.71 3.78 -12.71
C GLU A 13 9.46 3.54 -11.41
N GLU A 14 9.11 4.37 -10.42
CA GLU A 14 9.47 4.24 -9.02
C GLU A 14 9.51 2.76 -8.65
N ASN A 15 10.61 2.33 -8.03
CA ASN A 15 10.80 1.02 -7.40
C ASN A 15 9.70 0.78 -6.35
N LYS A 16 8.49 0.43 -6.81
CA LYS A 16 7.43 -0.10 -5.97
C LYS A 16 7.79 -1.56 -5.79
N VAL A 17 8.51 -1.83 -4.71
CA VAL A 17 8.70 -3.20 -4.25
C VAL A 17 7.30 -3.74 -4.00
N ASP A 18 6.85 -4.69 -4.82
CA ASP A 18 5.66 -5.47 -4.53
C ASP A 18 6.03 -6.34 -3.32
N ILE A 19 5.63 -5.87 -2.15
CA ILE A 19 5.95 -6.46 -0.87
C ILE A 19 5.17 -7.76 -0.76
N SER A 20 5.88 -8.88 -0.51
CA SER A 20 5.23 -10.18 -0.40
C SER A 20 4.30 -10.19 0.81
N PRO A 21 3.21 -10.99 0.82
CA PRO A 21 2.29 -11.08 1.96
C PRO A 21 2.95 -11.56 3.28
N ASP A 22 4.21 -12.00 3.22
CA ASP A 22 5.05 -12.39 4.36
C ASP A 22 5.98 -11.28 4.89
N ASP A 23 6.14 -10.19 4.14
CA ASP A 23 7.00 -9.09 4.57
C ASP A 23 6.30 -8.33 5.70
N ARG A 24 6.99 -8.35 6.84
CA ARG A 24 6.51 -7.71 8.06
C ARG A 24 6.96 -6.26 8.00
N PHE A 25 6.01 -5.36 8.16
CA PHE A 25 6.33 -3.97 8.37
C PHE A 25 6.76 -3.77 9.83
N GLU A 26 7.67 -2.84 10.05
CA GLU A 26 8.20 -2.48 11.36
C GLU A 26 7.53 -1.21 11.90
N MET A 27 7.55 -1.07 13.23
CA MET A 27 7.09 0.16 13.86
C MET A 27 8.02 1.32 13.51
N GLY A 28 7.43 2.47 13.17
CA GLY A 28 8.18 3.65 12.74
C GLY A 28 8.45 3.71 11.23
N GLU A 29 7.99 2.72 10.46
CA GLU A 29 8.06 2.79 9.00
C GLU A 29 6.94 3.66 8.42
N TRP A 30 7.28 4.42 7.38
CA TRP A 30 6.32 5.14 6.56
C TRP A 30 5.77 4.21 5.49
N VAL A 31 4.45 4.12 5.41
CA VAL A 31 3.74 3.28 4.45
C VAL A 31 2.68 4.08 3.74
N LYS A 32 2.37 3.66 2.51
CA LYS A 32 1.27 4.17 1.71
C LYS A 32 0.19 3.11 1.60
N ILE A 33 -1.07 3.51 1.73
CA ILE A 33 -2.19 2.61 1.48
C ILE A 33 -2.32 2.38 -0.03
N LYS A 34 -2.35 1.10 -0.43
CA LYS A 34 -2.44 0.68 -1.82
C LYS A 34 -3.68 1.29 -2.48
N LYS A 35 -3.53 1.71 -3.74
CA LYS A 35 -4.67 2.09 -4.58
C LYS A 35 -5.44 0.83 -4.95
N ILE A 36 -6.75 0.83 -4.76
CA ILE A 36 -7.60 -0.29 -5.18
C ILE A 36 -7.74 -0.25 -6.70
N ASP A 37 -7.15 -1.21 -7.39
CA ASP A 37 -7.34 -1.45 -8.82
C ASP A 37 -8.62 -2.28 -9.07
N HIS A 38 -9.01 -2.39 -10.35
CA HIS A 38 -10.25 -3.05 -10.75
C HIS A 38 -10.25 -4.57 -10.46
N GLU A 39 -9.08 -5.22 -10.48
CA GLU A 39 -8.95 -6.65 -10.19
C GLU A 39 -9.03 -6.90 -8.67
N SER A 40 -8.34 -6.08 -7.88
CA SER A 40 -8.45 -6.08 -6.42
C SER A 40 -9.89 -5.83 -5.95
N GLN A 41 -10.62 -4.93 -6.63
CA GLN A 41 -12.02 -4.64 -6.34
C GLN A 41 -12.94 -5.87 -6.56
N GLN A 42 -12.67 -6.72 -7.55
CA GLN A 42 -13.51 -7.88 -7.84
C GLN A 42 -13.39 -9.00 -6.80
N ASN A 43 -12.27 -9.05 -6.08
CA ASN A 43 -11.96 -10.09 -5.10
C ASN A 43 -12.05 -9.60 -3.64
N MET A 44 -12.57 -8.39 -3.43
CA MET A 44 -12.66 -7.74 -2.13
C MET A 44 -14.11 -7.66 -1.67
N GLU A 45 -14.32 -7.91 -0.38
CA GLU A 45 -15.64 -7.69 0.23
C GLU A 45 -16.01 -6.20 0.16
N PRO A 46 -17.29 -5.86 -0.08
CA PRO A 46 -17.71 -4.46 -0.20
C PRO A 46 -17.33 -3.61 1.02
N GLU A 47 -17.38 -4.19 2.22
CA GLU A 47 -17.04 -3.53 3.48
C GLU A 47 -15.57 -3.12 3.53
N ASP A 48 -14.67 -4.03 3.15
CA ASP A 48 -13.23 -3.78 3.04
C ASP A 48 -12.95 -2.73 1.96
N TYR A 49 -13.67 -2.79 0.84
CA TYR A 49 -13.55 -1.81 -0.25
C TYR A 49 -13.88 -0.40 0.22
N PHE A 50 -15.05 -0.19 0.82
CA PHE A 50 -15.46 1.14 1.27
C PHE A 50 -14.55 1.68 2.38
N TYR A 51 -14.05 0.80 3.25
CA TYR A 51 -13.08 1.16 4.27
C TYR A 51 -11.76 1.65 3.64
N LEU A 52 -11.12 0.81 2.82
CA LEU A 52 -9.82 1.11 2.21
C LEU A 52 -9.90 2.31 1.24
N LYS A 53 -11.01 2.47 0.54
CA LYS A 53 -11.23 3.59 -0.39
C LYS A 53 -11.08 4.95 0.29
N GLY A 54 -11.46 5.07 1.57
CA GLY A 54 -11.29 6.30 2.35
C GLY A 54 -9.84 6.65 2.67
N PHE A 55 -8.92 5.72 2.48
CA PHE A 55 -7.50 5.87 2.79
C PHE A 55 -6.58 5.67 1.58
N GLU A 56 -7.12 5.40 0.38
CA GLU A 56 -6.30 5.11 -0.80
C GLU A 56 -5.26 6.21 -1.06
N ASN A 57 -4.04 5.80 -1.40
CA ASN A 57 -2.90 6.67 -1.64
C ASN A 57 -2.46 7.57 -0.47
N LYS A 58 -3.07 7.47 0.72
CA LYS A 58 -2.59 8.18 1.89
C LYS A 58 -1.30 7.55 2.41
N ILE A 59 -0.38 8.39 2.87
CA ILE A 59 0.88 8.00 3.48
C ILE A 59 0.76 8.24 4.98
N GLY A 60 1.18 7.27 5.78
CA GLY A 60 1.17 7.37 7.23
C GLY A 60 2.28 6.55 7.88
N LEU A 61 2.40 6.66 9.19
CA LEU A 61 3.44 6.03 9.99
C LEU A 61 2.85 4.85 10.77
N ILE A 62 3.54 3.71 10.76
CA ILE A 62 3.14 2.57 11.58
C ILE A 62 3.43 2.86 13.04
N ARG A 63 2.37 2.90 13.85
CA ARG A 63 2.43 3.14 15.31
C ARG A 63 2.14 1.92 16.15
N GLU A 64 1.54 0.88 15.56
CA GLU A 64 1.22 -0.34 16.27
C GLU A 64 1.21 -1.53 15.31
N GLN A 65 1.65 -2.68 15.81
CA GLN A 65 1.58 -3.96 15.11
C GLN A 65 0.92 -4.98 16.05
N LYS A 66 -0.11 -5.67 15.56
CA LYS A 66 -0.80 -6.74 16.29
C LYS A 66 -0.80 -8.02 15.48
N LYS A 67 -0.52 -9.14 16.12
CA LYS A 67 -0.61 -10.48 15.52
C LYS A 67 -1.85 -11.17 16.06
N ASN A 68 -2.72 -11.64 15.17
CA ASN A 68 -3.88 -12.43 15.58
C ASN A 68 -3.49 -13.90 15.85
N ARG A 69 -4.44 -14.71 16.37
CA ARG A 69 -4.20 -16.12 16.71
C ARG A 69 -3.84 -16.99 15.49
N SER A 70 -4.29 -16.60 14.30
CA SER A 70 -3.96 -17.26 13.02
C SER A 70 -2.60 -16.84 12.46
N GLY A 71 -1.92 -15.91 13.14
CA GLY A 71 -0.60 -15.42 12.77
C GLY A 71 -0.57 -14.26 11.78
N ILE A 72 -1.72 -13.73 11.40
CA ILE A 72 -1.85 -12.57 10.49
C ILE A 72 -1.57 -11.29 11.28
N PHE A 73 -0.79 -10.40 10.68
CA PHE A 73 -0.49 -9.09 11.25
C PHE A 73 -1.47 -8.02 10.77
N SER A 74 -1.90 -7.17 11.70
CA SER A 74 -2.55 -5.90 11.41
C SER A 74 -1.72 -4.74 11.95
N TYR A 75 -1.76 -3.63 11.24
CA TYR A 75 -0.93 -2.47 11.48
C TYR A 75 -1.81 -1.24 11.69
N ARG A 76 -1.55 -0.50 12.77
CA ARG A 76 -2.12 0.83 12.94
C ARG A 76 -1.24 1.83 12.20
N VAL A 77 -1.82 2.51 11.21
CA VAL A 77 -1.16 3.57 10.45
C VAL A 77 -1.78 4.90 10.85
N ASP A 78 -0.97 5.79 11.40
CA ASP A 78 -1.36 7.16 11.74
C ASP A 78 -1.03 8.06 10.54
N PHE A 79 -2.03 8.75 10.00
CA PHE A 79 -1.88 9.69 8.89
C PHE A 79 -1.67 11.13 9.39
N ASP A 80 -2.25 11.45 10.53
CA ASP A 80 -2.05 12.70 11.29
C ASP A 80 -2.37 12.46 12.78
N ASP A 81 -2.36 13.51 13.60
CA ASP A 81 -2.57 13.42 15.06
C ASP A 81 -3.95 12.88 15.48
N LYS A 82 -4.94 12.85 14.57
CA LYS A 82 -6.33 12.46 14.85
C LYS A 82 -6.86 11.34 13.96
N ASN A 83 -6.25 11.12 12.80
CA ASN A 83 -6.70 10.17 11.80
C ASN A 83 -5.73 8.98 11.74
N PHE A 84 -6.27 7.81 12.06
CA PHE A 84 -5.56 6.54 11.94
C PHE A 84 -6.49 5.48 11.37
N GLY A 85 -5.90 4.43 10.80
CA GLY A 85 -6.61 3.24 10.36
C GLY A 85 -5.87 1.97 10.74
N TYR A 86 -6.56 0.84 10.63
CA TYR A 86 -5.98 -0.49 10.79
C TYR A 86 -5.99 -1.21 9.46
N PHE A 87 -4.84 -1.73 9.07
CA PHE A 87 -4.63 -2.30 7.74
C PHE A 87 -3.89 -3.63 7.85
N TYR A 88 -4.11 -4.52 6.89
CA TYR A 88 -3.29 -5.73 6.74
C TYR A 88 -2.08 -5.42 5.88
N GLY A 89 -1.05 -6.27 5.95
CA GLY A 89 0.18 -6.05 5.16
C GLY A 89 -0.09 -5.94 3.66
N LYS A 90 -1.05 -6.71 3.13
CA LYS A 90 -1.47 -6.66 1.72
C LYS A 90 -2.02 -5.29 1.26
N ASP A 91 -2.46 -4.46 2.20
CA ASP A 91 -3.06 -3.15 1.93
C ASP A 91 -2.01 -2.03 1.95
N LEU A 92 -0.77 -2.34 2.32
CA LEU A 92 0.31 -1.38 2.57
C LEU A 92 1.43 -1.51 1.54
N VAL A 93 2.05 -0.38 1.22
CA VAL A 93 3.25 -0.27 0.39
C VAL A 93 4.30 0.48 1.19
N LEU A 94 5.50 -0.08 1.35
CA LEU A 94 6.61 0.58 2.05
C LEU A 94 7.09 1.77 1.22
N MET A 95 7.34 2.88 1.90
CA MET A 95 7.95 4.06 1.32
C MET A 95 9.45 4.03 1.64
N ASN A 96 10.27 3.64 0.66
CA ASN A 96 11.74 3.72 0.74
C ASN A 96 12.27 5.12 0.45
#